data_AF-A0A7S0N853-F1
#
_entry.id   AF-A0A7S0N853-F1
#
_cell.length_a   1.000
_cell.length_b   1.000
_cell.length_c   1.000
_cell.angle_alpha   90.00
_cell.angle_beta   90.00
_cell.angle_gamma   90.00
#
_symmetry.space_group_name_H-M   'P 1'
#
loop_
_entity.id
_entity.type
_entity.pdbx_description
1 polymer ?
#
loop_
_entity_poly.entity_id
_entity_poly.type
_entity_poly.pdbx_seq_one_letter_code
_entity_poly.pdbx_strand_id
1 'polypeptide(L)'
;EARARLNLNSGNAALLRAVTCAGLYPRVCKAEKVRGKDSSYEKLSVGPTWQQVWMHPSSICSSDSQRLVGNTPQDGWYVFEQKFETSRLFVRETTRASPHALLLFGAKADEISIEKVVQTGAVELAAAGLKIRTDKETAMLLKLLQQELAKLFLMKAKDPSAVIGERGGAVVSTVVTLLGRGGKGL
;
A
#
# COMPACT_ATOMS: atom_id res chain seq x y z
N GLU A 1 22.25 -22.62 3.73
CA GLU A 1 21.41 -22.17 4.87
C GLU A 1 21.09 -20.67 4.88
N ALA A 2 22.06 -19.75 4.71
CA ALA A 2 21.81 -18.30 4.76
C ALA A 2 20.72 -17.81 3.77
N ARG A 3 20.72 -18.32 2.54
CA ARG A 3 19.72 -17.97 1.51
C ARG A 3 18.29 -18.37 1.91
N ALA A 4 18.10 -19.49 2.61
CA ALA A 4 16.78 -19.92 3.08
C ALA A 4 16.27 -18.99 4.20
N ARG A 5 17.16 -18.56 5.10
CA ARG A 5 16.83 -17.60 6.17
C ARG A 5 16.40 -16.22 5.63
N LEU A 6 16.96 -15.78 4.50
CA LEU A 6 16.58 -14.50 3.87
C LEU A 6 15.24 -14.56 3.11
N ASN A 7 14.72 -15.76 2.80
CA ASN A 7 13.50 -15.94 2.01
C ASN A 7 12.33 -16.49 2.82
N LEU A 8 12.38 -16.44 4.16
CA LEU A 8 11.32 -16.97 5.03
C LEU A 8 9.91 -16.45 4.68
N ASN A 9 9.80 -15.20 4.24
CA ASN A 9 8.52 -14.57 3.90
C ASN A 9 8.26 -14.47 2.38
N SER A 10 9.06 -15.10 1.52
CA SER A 10 8.92 -14.95 0.05
C SER A 10 7.59 -15.51 -0.48
N GLY A 11 6.93 -16.41 0.25
CA GLY A 11 5.58 -16.90 -0.08
C GLY A 11 4.44 -15.97 0.34
N ASN A 12 4.71 -14.94 1.14
CA ASN A 12 3.68 -14.03 1.62
C ASN A 12 3.42 -12.89 0.62
N ALA A 13 2.47 -13.12 -0.30
CA ALA A 13 2.11 -12.14 -1.33
C ALA A 13 1.61 -10.80 -0.76
N ALA A 14 0.99 -10.78 0.43
CA ALA A 14 0.55 -9.52 1.05
C ALA A 14 1.75 -8.68 1.50
N LEU A 15 2.75 -9.32 2.11
CA LEU A 15 4.00 -8.66 2.50
C LEU A 15 4.77 -8.16 1.27
N LEU A 16 4.90 -8.98 0.23
CA LEU A 16 5.59 -8.58 -0.99
C LEU A 16 4.92 -7.36 -1.66
N ARG A 17 3.59 -7.33 -1.73
CA ARG A 17 2.84 -6.15 -2.21
C ARG A 17 3.07 -4.93 -1.33
N ALA A 18 3.16 -5.10 -0.01
CA ALA A 18 3.41 -4.00 0.91
C ALA A 18 4.84 -3.43 0.79
N VAL A 19 5.85 -4.29 0.64
CA VAL A 19 7.24 -3.88 0.38
C VAL A 19 7.35 -3.18 -0.98
N THR A 20 6.66 -3.70 -2.01
CA THR A 20 6.56 -3.06 -3.32
C THR A 20 5.90 -1.67 -3.21
N CYS A 21 4.84 -1.57 -2.41
CA CYS A 21 4.18 -0.30 -2.11
C CYS A 21 5.16 0.70 -1.45
N ALA A 22 6.01 0.26 -0.53
CA ALA A 22 7.01 1.12 0.10
C ALA A 22 8.02 1.67 -0.92
N GLY A 23 8.44 0.85 -1.89
CA GLY A 23 9.40 1.26 -2.92
C GLY A 23 8.81 2.17 -4.01
N LEU A 24 7.51 2.01 -4.32
CA LEU A 24 6.85 2.78 -5.38
C LEU A 24 6.13 4.04 -4.88
N TYR A 25 5.87 4.17 -3.58
CA TYR A 25 5.30 5.39 -3.00
C TYR A 25 6.21 6.61 -3.30
N PRO A 26 5.67 7.78 -3.69
CA PRO A 26 4.26 8.22 -3.64
C PRO A 26 3.44 7.97 -4.92
N ARG A 27 3.90 7.11 -5.84
CA ARG A 27 3.19 6.82 -7.10
C ARG A 27 1.99 5.91 -6.85
N VAL A 28 0.89 6.51 -6.43
CA VAL A 28 -0.36 5.82 -6.08
C VAL A 28 -1.49 6.23 -7.02
N CYS A 29 -2.33 5.26 -7.36
CA CYS A 29 -3.56 5.39 -8.13
C CYS A 29 -4.73 4.94 -7.26
N LYS A 30 -5.79 5.75 -7.21
CA LYS A 30 -7.07 5.33 -6.63
C LYS A 30 -7.83 4.55 -7.68
N ALA A 31 -8.45 3.46 -7.27
CA ALA A 31 -9.42 2.72 -8.05
C ALA A 31 -10.79 2.88 -7.42
N GLU A 32 -11.76 3.31 -8.22
CA GLU A 32 -13.15 3.46 -7.80
C GLU A 32 -14.01 2.56 -8.67
N LYS A 33 -14.84 1.74 -8.03
CA LYS A 33 -15.83 0.94 -8.72
C LYS A 33 -16.90 1.86 -9.30
N VAL A 34 -17.04 1.83 -10.62
CA VAL A 34 -18.15 2.49 -11.31
C VAL A 34 -19.12 1.41 -11.79
N ARG A 35 -20.38 1.52 -11.36
CA ARG A 35 -21.48 0.68 -11.87
C ARG A 35 -22.06 1.34 -13.12
N GLY A 36 -21.85 0.74 -14.29
CA GLY A 36 -22.55 1.09 -15.52
C GLY A 36 -23.89 0.35 -15.63
N LYS A 37 -24.66 0.67 -16.69
CA LYS A 37 -25.93 0.00 -16.98
C LYS A 37 -25.76 -1.49 -17.31
N ASP A 38 -24.76 -1.83 -18.12
CA ASP A 38 -24.54 -3.19 -18.62
C ASP A 38 -23.29 -3.87 -18.04
N SER A 39 -22.32 -3.10 -17.55
CA SER A 39 -21.12 -3.62 -16.91
C SER A 39 -20.55 -2.64 -15.88
N SER A 40 -19.82 -3.17 -14.90
CA SER A 40 -19.04 -2.37 -13.95
C SER A 40 -17.57 -2.35 -14.33
N TYR A 41 -16.91 -1.20 -14.15
CA TYR A 41 -15.48 -1.04 -14.42
C TYR A 41 -14.78 -0.27 -13.29
N GLU A 42 -13.45 -0.30 -13.26
CA GLU A 42 -12.64 0.50 -12.33
C GLU A 42 -12.25 1.82 -13.00
N LYS A 43 -12.65 2.95 -12.40
CA LYS A 43 -12.12 4.26 -12.77
C LYS A 43 -10.85 4.50 -11.98
N LEU A 44 -9.76 4.76 -12.69
CA LEU A 44 -8.45 4.99 -12.11
C LEU A 44 -8.13 6.49 -12.12
N SER A 45 -7.58 6.99 -11.01
CA SER A 45 -7.18 8.40 -10.88
C SER A 45 -5.87 8.55 -10.08
N VAL A 46 -5.03 9.50 -10.48
CA VAL A 46 -3.70 9.71 -9.89
C VAL A 46 -3.46 11.16 -9.50
N GLY A 47 -2.58 11.34 -8.51
CA GLY A 47 -2.07 12.63 -8.11
C GLY A 47 -3.08 13.51 -7.36
N PRO A 48 -2.65 14.69 -6.90
CA PRO A 48 -3.46 15.58 -6.07
C PRO A 48 -4.69 16.15 -6.80
N THR A 49 -4.62 16.27 -8.13
CA THR A 49 -5.72 16.72 -8.98
C THR A 49 -6.67 15.59 -9.39
N TRP A 50 -6.41 14.35 -8.95
CA TRP A 50 -7.17 13.15 -9.31
C TRP A 50 -7.41 13.01 -10.82
N GLN A 51 -6.36 13.28 -11.60
CA GLN A 51 -6.40 13.14 -13.06
C GLN A 51 -6.73 11.70 -13.42
N GLN A 52 -7.72 11.52 -14.30
CA GLN A 52 -8.12 10.19 -14.76
C GLN A 52 -7.00 9.54 -15.56
N VAL A 53 -6.71 8.28 -15.23
CA VAL A 53 -5.77 7.43 -15.97
C VAL A 53 -6.45 6.13 -16.35
N TRP A 54 -5.78 5.38 -17.21
CA TRP A 54 -6.23 4.06 -17.64
C TRP A 54 -5.15 3.02 -17.35
N MET A 55 -5.56 1.79 -17.07
CA MET A 55 -4.59 0.70 -17.03
C MET A 55 -4.08 0.44 -18.44
N HIS A 56 -2.77 0.37 -18.63
CA HIS A 56 -2.20 0.04 -19.93
C HIS A 56 -2.64 -1.38 -20.33
N PRO A 57 -3.02 -1.64 -21.60
CA PRO A 57 -3.51 -2.96 -22.03
C PRO A 57 -2.52 -4.10 -21.80
N SER A 58 -1.21 -3.82 -21.80
CA SER A 58 -0.20 -4.83 -21.50
C SER A 58 -0.05 -5.14 -20.00
N SER A 59 -0.76 -4.44 -19.12
CA SER A 59 -0.71 -4.69 -17.68
C SER A 59 -1.52 -5.94 -17.37
N ILE A 60 -0.99 -6.78 -16.48
CA ILE A 60 -1.72 -7.93 -15.93
C ILE A 60 -2.92 -7.51 -15.09
N CYS A 61 -3.01 -6.24 -14.67
CA CYS A 61 -4.15 -5.68 -13.96
C CYS A 61 -5.17 -5.01 -14.91
N SER A 62 -4.92 -5.01 -16.23
CA SER A 62 -5.83 -4.44 -17.21
C SER A 62 -7.10 -5.29 -17.36
N SER A 63 -8.17 -4.69 -17.88
CA SER A 63 -9.50 -5.28 -17.94
C SER A 63 -9.58 -6.64 -18.64
N ASP A 64 -8.64 -7.01 -19.52
CA ASP A 64 -8.63 -8.36 -20.13
C ASP A 64 -8.26 -9.48 -19.13
N SER A 65 -7.67 -9.14 -17.97
CA SER A 65 -7.45 -10.08 -16.87
C SER A 65 -8.63 -10.18 -15.88
N GLN A 66 -9.75 -9.48 -16.10
CA GLN A 66 -11.00 -9.67 -15.34
C GLN A 66 -11.56 -11.10 -15.42
N ARG A 67 -11.04 -11.94 -16.33
CA ARG A 67 -11.36 -13.38 -16.43
C ARG A 67 -10.54 -14.29 -15.51
N LEU A 68 -9.48 -13.80 -14.87
CA LEU A 68 -8.69 -14.59 -13.93
C LEU A 68 -9.22 -14.41 -12.50
N VAL A 69 -10.15 -15.30 -12.15
CA VAL A 69 -10.59 -15.70 -10.81
C VAL A 69 -11.01 -14.56 -9.86
N GLY A 70 -12.31 -14.25 -9.86
CA GLY A 70 -13.03 -13.74 -8.68
C GLY A 70 -13.03 -12.22 -8.43
N ASN A 71 -12.54 -11.39 -9.35
CA ASN A 71 -12.35 -9.95 -9.07
C ASN A 71 -13.45 -9.08 -9.70
N THR A 72 -14.51 -8.83 -8.94
CA THR A 72 -15.41 -7.71 -9.22
C THR A 72 -14.65 -6.39 -9.06
N PRO A 73 -14.95 -5.35 -9.85
CA PRO A 73 -14.41 -4.01 -9.59
C PRO A 73 -14.60 -3.66 -8.12
N GLN A 74 -13.54 -3.18 -7.49
CA GLN A 74 -13.53 -2.86 -6.07
C GLN A 74 -12.82 -1.53 -5.84
N ASP A 75 -13.32 -0.79 -4.85
CA ASP A 75 -12.62 0.39 -4.39
C ASP A 75 -11.27 -0.02 -3.79
N GLY A 76 -10.22 0.75 -4.07
CA GLY A 76 -8.90 0.43 -3.57
C GLY A 76 -7.81 1.30 -4.15
N TRP A 77 -6.59 0.78 -4.05
CA TRP A 77 -5.38 1.51 -4.38
C TRP A 77 -4.42 0.62 -5.17
N TYR A 78 -3.77 1.21 -6.15
CA TYR A 78 -2.65 0.62 -6.87
C TYR A 78 -1.42 1.49 -6.70
N VAL A 79 -0.25 0.88 -6.58
CA VAL A 79 1.02 1.56 -6.83
C VAL A 79 1.50 1.25 -8.23
N PHE A 80 2.20 2.19 -8.86
CA PHE A 80 2.68 2.03 -10.24
C PHE A 80 4.10 2.57 -10.40
N GLU A 81 4.86 2.00 -11.34
CA GLU A 81 6.21 2.48 -11.64
C GLU A 81 6.19 3.63 -12.65
N GLN A 82 5.53 3.44 -13.81
CA GLN A 82 5.58 4.39 -14.92
C GLN A 82 4.21 4.89 -15.36
N LYS A 83 4.18 6.13 -15.86
CA LYS A 83 3.06 6.74 -16.58
C LYS A 83 3.45 6.94 -18.04
N PHE A 84 2.53 6.66 -18.94
CA PHE A 84 2.72 6.84 -20.38
C PHE A 84 1.59 7.68 -20.92
N GLU A 85 1.92 8.73 -21.67
CA GLU A 85 0.94 9.50 -22.42
C GLU A 85 1.09 9.18 -23.90
N THR A 86 0.04 8.61 -24.47
CA THR A 86 -0.04 8.32 -25.91
C THR A 86 -1.37 8.84 -26.43
N SER A 87 -2.34 7.97 -26.68
CA SER A 87 -3.73 8.35 -26.98
C SER A 87 -4.50 8.77 -25.72
N ARG A 88 -4.10 8.25 -24.55
CA ARG A 88 -4.60 8.58 -23.21
C ARG A 88 -3.45 8.47 -22.22
N LEU A 89 -3.67 8.92 -20.99
CA LEU A 89 -2.73 8.71 -19.89
C LEU A 89 -2.91 7.30 -19.31
N PHE A 90 -1.85 6.50 -19.37
CA PHE A 90 -1.83 5.10 -18.95
C PHE A 90 -0.83 4.85 -17.80
N VAL A 91 -1.12 3.83 -17.00
CA VAL A 91 -0.22 3.24 -16.00
C VAL A 91 -0.01 1.75 -16.29
N ARG A 92 1.22 1.25 -16.29
CA ARG A 92 1.56 -0.08 -16.84
C ARG A 92 1.93 -1.10 -15.77
N GLU A 93 3.02 -0.89 -15.04
CA GLU A 93 3.49 -1.82 -14.01
C GLU A 93 2.80 -1.53 -12.68
N THR A 94 1.63 -2.15 -12.47
CA THR A 94 0.77 -1.83 -11.33
C THR A 94 0.63 -2.99 -10.37
N THR A 95 0.65 -2.68 -9.07
CA THR A 95 0.45 -3.65 -8.00
C THR A 95 -0.60 -3.12 -7.03
N ARG A 96 -1.57 -3.96 -6.67
CA ARG A 96 -2.61 -3.57 -5.71
C ARG A 96 -2.02 -3.40 -4.31
N ALA A 97 -2.26 -2.26 -3.69
CA ALA A 97 -1.77 -1.91 -2.35
C ALA A 97 -2.91 -1.94 -1.33
N SER A 98 -2.62 -2.41 -0.12
CA SER A 98 -3.57 -2.33 1.00
C SER A 98 -3.51 -0.95 1.66
N PRO A 99 -4.63 -0.46 2.24
CA PRO A 99 -4.63 0.78 3.03
C PRO A 99 -3.59 0.76 4.15
N HIS A 100 -3.44 -0.38 4.83
CA HIS A 100 -2.44 -0.56 5.89
C HIS A 100 -1.00 -0.41 5.38
N ALA A 101 -0.67 -0.94 4.20
CA ALA A 101 0.66 -0.79 3.62
C ALA A 101 0.96 0.69 3.27
N LEU A 102 -0.02 1.38 2.68
CA LEU A 102 0.09 2.80 2.34
C LEU A 102 0.25 3.66 3.59
N LEU A 103 -0.50 3.38 4.67
CA LEU A 103 -0.35 4.08 5.93
C LEU A 103 1.00 3.78 6.58
N LEU A 104 1.41 2.51 6.66
CA LEU A 104 2.65 2.09 7.33
C LEU A 104 3.91 2.61 6.62
N PHE A 105 3.93 2.64 5.28
CA PHE A 105 5.13 3.01 4.52
C PHE A 105 5.05 4.37 3.84
N GLY A 106 3.85 4.85 3.54
CA GLY A 106 3.65 6.12 2.83
C GLY A 106 3.42 7.31 3.75
N ALA A 107 2.87 7.10 4.95
CA ALA A 107 2.65 8.19 5.89
C ALA A 107 3.93 8.54 6.63
N LYS A 108 4.19 9.84 6.78
CA LYS A 108 5.16 10.34 7.74
C LYS A 108 4.59 10.29 9.16
N ALA A 109 5.48 10.24 10.15
CA ALA A 109 5.09 10.09 11.56
C ALA A 109 4.24 11.27 12.09
N ASP A 110 4.41 12.46 11.50
CA ASP A 110 3.66 13.69 11.76
C ASP A 110 2.31 13.73 11.04
N GLU A 111 2.16 13.03 9.91
CA GLU A 111 0.90 12.95 9.15
C GLU A 111 -0.16 12.10 9.88
N ILE A 112 0.26 11.09 10.65
CA ILE A 112 -0.65 10.30 11.49
C ILE A 112 -0.98 11.07 12.79
N SER A 113 -1.97 11.96 12.72
CA SER A 113 -2.55 12.64 13.88
C SER A 113 -3.86 11.99 14.31
N ILE A 114 -3.89 11.51 15.55
CA ILE A 114 -5.08 10.85 16.12
C ILE A 114 -6.26 11.82 16.25
N GLU A 115 -6.00 13.07 16.59
CA GLU A 115 -7.04 14.10 16.68
C GLU A 115 -7.72 14.32 15.33
N LYS A 116 -6.92 14.42 14.25
CA LYS A 116 -7.45 14.54 12.88
C LYS A 116 -8.22 13.30 12.45
N VAL A 117 -7.75 12.10 12.80
CA VAL A 117 -8.46 10.85 12.49
C VAL A 117 -9.80 10.78 13.22
N VAL A 118 -9.88 11.22 14.48
CA VAL A 118 -11.17 11.28 15.21
C VAL A 118 -12.14 12.26 14.56
N GLN A 119 -11.67 13.38 14.03
CA GLN A 119 -12.51 14.39 13.39
C GLN A 119 -12.93 14.02 11.96
N THR A 120 -12.03 13.43 11.18
CA THR A 120 -12.21 13.23 9.72
C THR A 120 -12.40 11.76 9.32
N GLY A 121 -12.11 10.82 10.23
CA GLY A 121 -12.11 9.38 9.95
C GLY A 121 -11.02 8.91 8.99
N ALA A 122 -10.01 9.75 8.71
CA ALA A 122 -8.98 9.46 7.72
C ALA A 122 -7.62 10.08 8.06
N VAL A 123 -6.56 9.50 7.48
CA VAL A 123 -5.21 10.07 7.44
C VAL A 123 -4.95 10.62 6.04
N GLU A 124 -4.44 11.83 5.96
CA GLU A 124 -4.06 12.48 4.70
C GLU A 124 -2.57 12.28 4.45
N LEU A 125 -2.20 11.67 3.33
CA LEU A 125 -0.80 11.50 2.92
C LEU A 125 -0.45 12.59 1.91
N ALA A 126 0.29 13.60 2.35
CA ALA A 126 0.49 14.83 1.57
C ALA A 126 1.29 14.58 0.29
N ALA A 127 2.31 13.70 0.34
CA ALA A 127 3.18 13.43 -0.80
C ALA A 127 2.44 12.84 -2.02
N ALA A 128 1.33 12.14 -1.78
CA ALA A 128 0.50 11.56 -2.83
C ALA A 128 -0.89 12.23 -2.96
N GLY A 129 -1.20 13.22 -2.12
CA GLY A 129 -2.48 13.95 -2.14
C GLY A 129 -3.70 13.06 -1.82
N LEU A 130 -3.52 12.00 -1.04
CA LEU A 130 -4.53 10.96 -0.83
C LEU A 130 -5.05 10.92 0.61
N LYS A 131 -6.31 10.51 0.76
CA LYS A 131 -6.97 10.34 2.07
C LYS A 131 -7.33 8.88 2.27
N ILE A 132 -6.78 8.26 3.30
CA ILE A 132 -7.04 6.85 3.65
C ILE A 132 -7.89 6.80 4.89
N ARG A 133 -9.07 6.18 4.77
CA ARG A 133 -9.96 5.94 5.91
C ARG A 133 -9.34 4.93 6.87
N THR A 134 -9.39 5.23 8.15
CA THR A 134 -8.93 4.36 9.24
C THR A 134 -9.62 4.76 10.53
N ASP A 135 -9.81 3.81 11.41
CA ASP A 135 -10.21 4.04 12.79
C ASP A 135 -9.03 4.54 13.63
N LYS A 136 -9.36 5.08 14.81
CA LYS A 136 -8.41 5.64 15.77
C LYS A 136 -7.43 4.59 16.28
N GLU A 137 -7.93 3.40 16.62
CA GLU A 137 -7.13 2.32 17.18
C GLU A 137 -6.06 1.86 16.18
N THR A 138 -6.47 1.62 14.94
CA THR A 138 -5.57 1.23 13.85
C THR A 138 -4.56 2.33 13.52
N ALA A 139 -4.98 3.60 13.49
CA ALA A 139 -4.07 4.72 13.26
C ALA A 139 -3.00 4.82 14.36
N MET A 140 -3.40 4.66 15.63
CA MET A 140 -2.48 4.68 16.76
C MET A 140 -1.50 3.52 16.72
N LEU A 141 -1.97 2.30 16.43
CA LEU A 141 -1.12 1.13 16.27
C LEU A 141 -0.09 1.33 15.15
N LEU A 142 -0.54 1.79 13.98
CA LEU A 142 0.34 2.06 12.83
C LEU A 142 1.41 3.10 13.17
N LYS A 143 1.04 4.17 13.87
CA LYS A 143 1.98 5.21 14.31
C LYS A 143 3.07 4.63 15.22
N LEU A 144 2.70 3.84 16.22
CA LEU A 144 3.64 3.21 17.15
C LEU A 144 4.56 2.22 16.41
N LEU A 145 4.00 1.40 15.53
CA LEU A 145 4.77 0.47 14.71
C LEU A 145 5.75 1.19 13.78
N GLN A 146 5.36 2.29 13.15
CA GLN A 146 6.25 3.10 12.34
C GLN A 146 7.44 3.63 13.14
N GLN A 147 7.21 4.11 14.36
CA GLN A 147 8.28 4.63 15.22
C GLN A 147 9.27 3.53 15.60
N GLU A 148 8.79 2.35 15.99
CA GLU A 148 9.67 1.22 16.32
C GLU A 148 10.41 0.70 15.08
N LEU A 149 9.72 0.61 13.93
CA LEU A 149 10.33 0.17 12.68
C LEU A 149 11.41 1.17 12.20
N ALA A 150 11.18 2.47 12.33
CA ALA A 150 12.16 3.50 12.01
C ALA A 150 13.43 3.38 12.87
N LYS A 151 13.30 3.03 14.16
CA LYS A 151 14.45 2.75 15.03
C LYS A 151 15.24 1.54 14.54
N LEU A 152 14.56 0.47 14.13
CA LEU A 152 15.20 -0.72 13.57
C LEU A 152 15.91 -0.43 12.24
N PHE A 153 15.28 0.33 11.34
CA PHE A 153 15.89 0.75 10.10
C PHE A 153 17.11 1.62 10.34
N LEU A 154 17.04 2.59 11.25
CA LEU A 154 18.18 3.44 11.59
C LEU A 154 19.34 2.64 12.20
N MET A 155 19.03 1.69 13.10
CA MET A 155 20.01 0.77 13.66
C MET A 155 20.72 -0.02 12.54
N LYS A 156 19.96 -0.65 11.65
CA LYS A 156 20.49 -1.44 10.53
C LYS A 156 21.20 -0.61 9.46
N ALA A 157 20.79 0.64 9.27
CA ALA A 157 21.46 1.56 8.35
C ALA A 157 22.83 1.99 8.88
N LYS A 158 22.96 2.18 10.20
CA LYS A 158 24.24 2.52 10.86
C LYS A 158 25.18 1.31 10.93
N ASP A 159 24.63 0.14 11.26
CA ASP A 159 25.37 -1.12 11.29
C ASP A 159 24.53 -2.25 10.67
N PRO A 160 24.83 -2.66 9.41
CA PRO A 160 24.14 -3.76 8.76
C PRO A 160 24.24 -5.09 9.53
N SER A 161 25.31 -5.28 10.31
CA SER A 161 25.60 -6.51 11.07
C SER A 161 24.87 -6.55 12.41
N ALA A 162 24.31 -5.43 12.89
CA ALA A 162 23.62 -5.35 14.17
C ALA A 162 22.50 -6.39 14.27
N VAL A 163 22.50 -7.21 15.33
CA VAL A 163 21.48 -8.24 15.51
C VAL A 163 20.17 -7.61 15.97
N ILE A 164 19.07 -7.96 15.30
CA ILE A 164 17.73 -7.55 15.74
C ILE A 164 17.39 -8.38 16.99
N GLY A 165 17.34 -7.74 18.15
CA GLY A 165 16.94 -8.40 19.39
C GLY A 165 15.49 -8.88 19.38
N GLU A 166 15.08 -9.64 20.40
CA GLU A 166 13.74 -10.24 20.49
C GLU A 166 12.60 -9.23 20.29
N ARG A 167 12.73 -8.04 20.89
CA ARG A 167 11.75 -6.96 20.75
C ARG A 167 11.61 -6.48 19.31
N GLY A 168 12.72 -6.39 18.57
CA GLY A 168 12.68 -6.02 17.15
C GLY A 168 12.10 -7.15 16.28
N GLY A 169 12.37 -8.41 16.62
CA GLY A 169 11.74 -9.56 16.00
C GLY A 169 10.22 -9.56 16.18
N ALA A 170 9.74 -9.21 17.37
CA ALA A 170 8.32 -9.06 17.66
C ALA A 170 7.68 -7.96 16.79
N VAL A 171 8.32 -6.79 16.67
CA VAL A 171 7.82 -5.69 15.80
C VAL A 171 7.67 -6.16 14.35
N VAL A 172 8.69 -6.82 13.80
CA VAL A 172 8.64 -7.35 12.42
C VAL A 172 7.52 -8.39 12.28
N SER A 173 7.37 -9.29 13.24
CA SER A 173 6.29 -10.28 13.25
C SER A 173 4.89 -9.64 13.29
N THR A 174 4.71 -8.60 14.10
CA THR A 174 3.47 -7.82 14.16
C THR A 174 3.17 -7.14 12.82
N VAL A 175 4.17 -6.54 12.17
CA VAL A 175 4.01 -5.93 10.84
C VAL A 175 3.60 -6.97 9.80
N VAL A 176 4.26 -8.14 9.78
CA VAL A 176 3.89 -9.23 8.86
C VAL A 176 2.45 -9.69 9.09
N THR A 177 2.03 -9.81 10.35
CA THR A 177 0.68 -10.21 10.72
C THR A 177 -0.36 -9.16 10.32
N LEU A 178 -0.09 -7.88 10.58
CA LEU A 178 -0.96 -6.75 10.23
C LEU A 178 -1.17 -6.67 8.71
N LEU A 179 -0.09 -6.76 7.94
CA LEU A 179 -0.13 -6.71 6.48
C LEU A 179 -0.80 -7.95 5.87
N GLY A 180 -0.62 -9.12 6.49
CA GLY A 180 -1.27 -10.37 6.10
C GLY A 180 -2.79 -10.38 6.29
N ARG A 181 -3.30 -9.63 7.27
CA ARG A 181 -4.74 -9.50 7.55
C ARG A 181 -5.48 -8.54 6.63
N GLY A 182 -4.77 -7.67 5.91
CA GLY A 182 -5.34 -6.56 5.11
C GLY A 182 -6.25 -6.92 3.92
N GLY A 183 -6.81 -8.12 3.86
CA GLY A 183 -7.85 -8.55 2.91
C GLY A 183 -9.20 -8.92 3.55
N LYS A 184 -9.30 -8.98 4.89
CA LYS A 184 -10.55 -9.13 5.62
C LYS A 184 -10.52 -8.13 6.77
N GLY A 185 -11.60 -7.37 6.95
CA GLY A 185 -11.69 -6.35 8.00
C GLY A 185 -11.36 -6.91 9.39
N LEU A 186 -11.01 -5.99 10.29
CA LEU A 186 -11.39 -6.18 11.69
C LEU A 186 -12.92 -6.15 11.78
#